data_AF-A0A9W8RRS4-F1
#
_entry.id   AF-A0A9W8RRS4-F1
#
_cell.length_a   1.000
_cell.length_b   1.000
_cell.length_c   1.000
_cell.angle_alpha   90.00
_cell.angle_beta   90.00
_cell.angle_gamma   90.00
#
_symmetry.space_group_name_H-M   'P 1'
#
loop_
_entity.id
_entity.type
_entity.pdbx_description
1 polymer ?
#
loop_
_entity_poly.entity_id
_entity_poly.type
_entity_poly.pdbx_seq_one_letter_code
_entity_poly.pdbx_strand_id
1 'polypeptide(L)'
;MALVNLILKSLFIMLLNKAILGALLAMGSVTALPNPDADPADVEPRSILHHCGKHASWDHSKDECVCHDSGKVYHKHHKKCKCPKGEKWHHIERKCKK
;
A
#
# COMPACT_ATOMS: atom_id res chain seq x y z
N MET A 1 -41.41 46.44 -1.38
CA MET A 1 -40.65 45.41 -0.63
C MET A 1 -40.52 44.08 -1.38
N ALA A 2 -41.60 43.51 -1.94
CA ALA A 2 -41.54 42.23 -2.66
C ALA A 2 -40.59 42.24 -3.89
N LEU A 3 -40.58 43.33 -4.67
CA LEU A 3 -39.72 43.47 -5.86
C LEU A 3 -38.23 43.54 -5.50
N VAL A 4 -37.88 44.24 -4.42
CA VAL A 4 -36.50 44.36 -3.92
C VAL A 4 -35.99 43.00 -3.41
N ASN A 5 -36.83 42.25 -2.71
CA ASN A 5 -36.50 40.90 -2.24
C ASN A 5 -36.35 39.89 -3.39
N LEU A 6 -37.12 40.03 -4.48
CA LEU A 6 -37.03 39.18 -5.66
C LEU A 6 -35.74 39.45 -6.46
N ILE A 7 -35.37 40.72 -6.59
CA ILE A 7 -34.11 41.13 -7.23
C ILE A 7 -32.90 40.68 -6.40
N LEU A 8 -32.95 40.84 -5.07
CA LEU A 8 -31.88 40.41 -4.18
C LEU A 8 -31.70 38.88 -4.18
N LYS A 9 -32.80 38.11 -4.20
CA LYS A 9 -32.76 36.65 -4.38
C LYS A 9 -32.16 36.24 -5.73
N SER A 10 -32.60 36.88 -6.81
CA SER A 10 -32.08 36.58 -8.16
C SER A 10 -30.59 36.89 -8.28
N LEU A 11 -30.15 38.03 -7.72
CA LEU A 11 -28.75 38.42 -7.68
C LEU A 11 -27.91 37.46 -6.82
N PHE A 12 -28.41 37.05 -5.65
CA PHE A 12 -27.75 36.07 -4.78
C PHE A 12 -27.58 34.71 -5.47
N ILE A 13 -28.63 34.22 -6.16
CA ILE A 13 -28.59 32.96 -6.91
C ILE A 13 -27.57 33.02 -8.06
N MET A 14 -27.56 34.13 -8.82
CA MET A 14 -26.58 34.31 -9.90
C MET A 14 -25.14 34.40 -9.39
N LEU A 15 -24.90 35.00 -8.22
CA LEU A 15 -23.58 35.09 -7.59
C LEU A 15 -23.10 33.73 -7.06
N LEU A 16 -23.97 32.93 -6.43
CA LEU A 16 -23.61 31.58 -5.98
C LEU A 16 -23.29 30.64 -7.15
N ASN A 17 -24.08 30.64 -8.21
CA ASN A 17 -23.86 29.74 -9.35
C ASN A 17 -22.52 30.01 -10.05
N LYS A 18 -22.08 31.28 -10.13
CA LYS A 18 -20.76 31.64 -10.68
C LYS A 18 -19.60 31.19 -9.79
N ALA A 19 -19.77 31.18 -8.47
CA ALA A 19 -18.76 30.71 -7.53
C ALA A 19 -18.62 29.18 -7.53
N ILE A 20 -19.72 28.43 -7.71
CA ILE A 20 -19.72 26.96 -7.65
C ILE A 20 -19.20 26.33 -8.94
N LEU A 21 -19.50 26.89 -10.11
CA LEU A 21 -19.02 26.35 -11.40
C LEU A 21 -17.51 26.46 -11.60
N GLY A 22 -16.83 27.42 -10.97
CA GLY A 22 -15.38 27.58 -11.05
C GLY A 22 -14.58 26.55 -10.25
N ALA A 23 -15.15 26.00 -9.18
CA ALA A 23 -14.44 25.08 -8.28
C ALA A 23 -14.36 23.64 -8.83
N LEU A 24 -15.31 23.22 -9.66
CA LEU A 24 -15.38 21.85 -10.20
C LEU A 24 -14.35 21.56 -11.30
N LEU A 25 -13.83 22.60 -11.98
CA LEU A 25 -12.83 22.44 -13.05
C LEU A 25 -11.39 22.38 -12.54
N ALA A 26 -11.15 22.55 -11.23
CA ALA A 26 -9.82 22.46 -10.63
C ALA A 26 -9.40 21.03 -10.25
N MET A 27 -10.28 20.04 -10.41
CA MET A 27 -9.93 18.62 -10.24
C MET A 27 -9.43 18.04 -11.57
N GLY A 28 -8.23 18.47 -11.99
CA GLY A 28 -7.50 17.75 -13.03
C GLY A 28 -7.15 16.36 -12.52
N SER A 29 -7.60 15.31 -13.22
CA SER A 29 -7.15 13.95 -12.96
C SER A 29 -5.66 13.84 -13.31
N VAL A 30 -4.83 13.44 -12.34
CA VAL A 30 -3.44 13.06 -12.64
C VAL A 30 -3.45 11.74 -13.41
N THR A 31 -2.97 11.75 -14.65
CA THR A 31 -2.63 10.51 -15.36
C THR A 31 -1.31 10.02 -14.78
N ALA A 32 -1.36 9.06 -13.86
CA ALA A 32 -0.16 8.31 -13.51
C ALA A 32 0.22 7.45 -14.71
N LEU A 33 1.15 7.93 -15.54
CA LEU A 33 1.78 7.06 -16.53
C LEU A 33 2.52 5.95 -15.76
N PRO A 34 2.30 4.68 -16.11
CA PRO A 34 3.14 3.62 -15.56
C PRO A 34 4.58 3.93 -15.92
N ASN A 35 5.46 3.92 -14.91
CA ASN A 35 6.89 4.11 -15.11
C ASN A 35 7.37 3.04 -16.12
N PRO A 36 7.82 3.41 -17.33
CA PRO A 36 8.26 2.43 -18.34
C PRO A 36 9.53 1.68 -17.90
N ASP A 37 10.24 2.25 -16.92
CA ASP A 37 11.41 1.66 -16.27
C ASP A 37 11.05 0.95 -14.95
N ALA A 38 9.75 0.70 -14.68
CA ALA A 38 9.37 -0.17 -13.58
C ALA A 38 9.86 -1.57 -13.92
N ASP A 39 10.86 -2.04 -13.18
CA ASP A 39 11.35 -3.40 -13.28
C ASP A 39 10.17 -4.36 -13.01
N PRO A 40 9.78 -5.22 -13.97
CA PRO A 40 8.74 -6.23 -13.71
C PRO A 40 9.11 -7.17 -12.57
N ALA A 41 10.36 -7.18 -12.09
CA ALA A 41 10.76 -7.86 -10.85
C ALA A 41 10.14 -7.24 -9.58
N ASP A 42 9.77 -5.95 -9.59
CA ASP A 42 9.06 -5.31 -8.47
C ASP A 42 7.56 -5.64 -8.48
N VAL A 43 7.04 -6.07 -9.62
CA VAL A 43 5.70 -6.67 -9.73
C VAL A 43 5.86 -8.16 -9.47
N GLU A 44 6.20 -8.51 -8.22
CA GLU A 44 6.18 -9.89 -7.75
C GLU A 44 4.78 -10.46 -8.08
N PRO A 45 4.67 -11.41 -9.03
CA PRO A 45 3.43 -12.09 -9.26
C PRO A 45 3.12 -12.76 -7.93
N ARG A 46 2.07 -12.29 -7.25
CA ARG A 46 1.57 -12.91 -6.02
C ARG A 46 1.33 -14.38 -6.35
N SER A 47 2.33 -15.21 -6.06
CA SER A 47 2.28 -16.63 -6.32
C SER A 47 1.20 -17.18 -5.40
N ILE A 48 -0.02 -17.33 -5.95
CA ILE A 48 -1.24 -17.67 -5.20
C ILE A 48 -1.12 -19.04 -4.52
N LEU A 49 -0.10 -19.83 -4.89
CA LEU A 49 0.10 -21.18 -4.39
C LEU A 49 0.80 -21.24 -3.03
N HIS A 50 1.73 -20.33 -2.71
CA HIS A 50 2.55 -20.42 -1.50
C HIS A 50 2.81 -19.05 -0.85
N HIS A 51 1.82 -18.53 -0.12
CA HIS A 51 1.97 -17.28 0.64
C HIS A 51 2.86 -17.45 1.88
N CYS A 52 4.18 -17.43 1.67
CA CYS A 52 5.18 -17.53 2.72
C CYS A 52 5.41 -16.22 3.50
N GLY A 53 5.05 -15.07 2.92
CA GLY A 53 5.24 -13.73 3.50
C GLY A 53 6.57 -13.10 3.06
N LYS A 54 6.77 -11.81 3.37
CA LYS A 54 7.88 -10.98 2.83
C LYS A 54 9.31 -11.48 3.13
N HIS A 55 9.49 -12.29 4.17
CA HIS A 55 10.81 -12.72 4.66
C HIS A 55 11.08 -14.21 4.49
N ALA A 56 10.25 -14.88 3.69
CA ALA A 56 10.38 -16.30 3.41
C ALA A 56 9.98 -16.60 1.97
N SER A 57 10.69 -17.54 1.37
CA SER A 57 10.41 -18.07 0.04
C SER A 57 9.91 -19.51 0.15
N TRP A 58 9.13 -19.95 -0.82
CA TRP A 58 8.73 -21.36 -0.90
C TRP A 58 9.90 -22.19 -1.44
N ASP A 59 10.28 -23.24 -0.71
CA ASP A 59 11.28 -24.21 -1.13
C ASP A 59 10.57 -25.45 -1.69
N HIS A 60 10.66 -25.65 -3.01
CA HIS A 60 10.06 -26.78 -3.70
C HIS A 60 10.70 -28.14 -3.37
N SER A 61 11.91 -28.17 -2.80
CA SER A 61 12.58 -29.42 -2.45
C SER A 61 12.10 -29.95 -1.09
N LYS A 62 11.66 -29.05 -0.22
CA LYS A 62 11.20 -29.37 1.14
C LYS A 62 9.69 -29.23 1.30
N ASP A 63 8.99 -28.76 0.26
CA ASP A 63 7.57 -28.41 0.29
C ASP A 63 7.20 -27.53 1.50
N GLU A 64 8.08 -26.57 1.83
CA GLU A 64 7.88 -25.67 2.96
C GLU A 64 8.41 -24.26 2.70
N CYS A 65 7.93 -23.29 3.50
CA CYS A 65 8.44 -21.93 3.46
C CYS A 65 9.74 -21.82 4.27
N VAL A 66 10.81 -21.34 3.63
CA VAL A 66 12.13 -21.17 4.23
C VAL A 66 12.45 -19.69 4.40
N CYS A 67 13.01 -19.33 5.55
CA CYS A 67 13.40 -17.97 5.87
C CYS A 67 14.65 -17.52 5.11
N HIS A 68 14.68 -16.28 4.62
CA HIS A 68 15.86 -15.73 3.94
C HIS A 68 17.06 -15.59 4.90
N ASP A 69 16.79 -15.23 6.15
CA ASP A 69 17.82 -15.13 7.17
C ASP A 69 18.11 -16.51 7.77
N SER A 70 19.38 -16.92 7.71
CA SER A 70 19.84 -18.18 8.28
C SER A 70 19.68 -18.20 9.81
N GLY A 71 19.26 -19.36 10.32
CA GLY A 71 19.02 -19.58 11.75
C GLY A 71 17.63 -19.13 12.25
N LYS A 72 16.80 -18.48 11.41
CA LYS A 72 15.40 -18.25 11.77
C LYS A 72 14.53 -19.47 11.43
N VAL A 73 13.55 -19.71 12.27
CA VAL A 73 12.53 -20.75 12.08
C VAL A 73 11.26 -20.11 11.51
N TYR A 74 10.71 -20.75 10.48
CA TYR A 74 9.46 -20.31 9.89
C TYR A 74 8.26 -20.72 10.75
N HIS A 75 7.52 -19.73 11.24
CA HIS A 75 6.28 -19.98 11.97
C HIS A 75 5.08 -19.93 11.03
N LYS A 76 4.60 -21.11 10.60
CA LYS A 76 3.45 -21.28 9.69
C LYS A 76 2.19 -20.53 10.15
N HIS A 77 1.87 -20.57 11.45
CA HIS A 77 0.70 -19.89 12.02
C HIS A 77 0.73 -18.36 11.82
N HIS A 78 1.91 -17.75 11.90
CA HIS A 78 2.07 -16.30 11.81
C HIS A 78 2.67 -15.83 10.47
N LYS A 79 3.01 -16.76 9.58
CA LYS A 79 3.73 -16.52 8.33
C LYS A 79 4.95 -15.61 8.51
N LYS A 80 5.73 -15.89 9.56
CA LYS A 80 6.87 -15.06 9.99
C LYS A 80 8.05 -15.91 10.40
N CYS A 81 9.24 -15.42 10.07
CA CYS A 81 10.51 -15.95 10.52
C CYS A 81 10.86 -15.38 11.88
N LYS A 82 11.13 -16.25 12.87
CA LYS A 82 11.59 -15.82 14.21
C LYS A 82 12.81 -16.63 14.62
N CYS A 83 13.57 -16.08 15.55
CA CYS A 83 14.64 -16.84 16.17
C CYS A 83 14.08 -18.00 17.00
N PRO A 84 14.87 -19.08 17.18
CA PRO A 84 14.53 -20.19 18.06
C PRO A 84 14.19 -19.71 19.48
N LYS A 85 13.51 -20.56 20.25
CA LYS A 85 13.06 -20.20 21.61
C LYS A 85 14.27 -19.84 22.48
N GLY A 86 14.25 -18.62 23.03
CA GLY A 86 15.32 -18.12 23.90
C GLY A 86 16.43 -17.37 23.16
N GLU A 87 16.33 -17.19 21.85
CA GLU A 87 17.28 -16.41 21.06
C GLU A 87 16.67 -15.09 20.57
N LYS A 88 17.52 -14.06 20.47
CA LYS A 88 17.21 -12.76 19.90
C LYS A 88 17.97 -12.55 18.60
N TRP A 89 17.38 -11.73 17.72
CA TRP A 89 17.99 -11.39 16.44
C TRP A 89 19.07 -10.32 16.63
N HIS A 90 20.31 -10.65 16.29
CA HIS A 90 21.42 -9.71 16.24
C HIS A 90 21.54 -9.11 14.85
N HIS A 91 21.13 -7.85 14.69
CA HIS A 91 21.10 -7.17 13.39
C HIS A 91 22.48 -6.98 12.75
N ILE A 92 23.51 -6.73 13.55
CA ILE A 92 24.89 -6.51 13.08
C ILE A 92 25.45 -7.78 12.43
N GLU A 93 25.26 -8.91 13.11
CA GLU A 93 25.81 -10.19 12.67
C GLU A 93 24.85 -10.98 11.78
N ARG A 94 23.57 -10.57 11.72
CA ARG A 94 22.46 -11.25 11.04
C ARG A 94 22.30 -12.71 11.48
N LYS A 95 22.29 -12.94 12.80
CA LYS A 95 22.18 -14.28 13.42
C LYS A 95 21.27 -14.24 14.64
N CYS A 96 20.69 -15.38 14.97
CA CYS A 96 20.06 -15.59 16.26
C CYS A 96 21.12 -15.95 17.31
N LYS A 97 21.06 -15.34 18.49
CA LYS A 97 21.91 -15.68 19.65
C LYS A 97 21.09 -15.62 20.94
N LYS A 98 21.53 -16.33 21.97
CA LYS A 98 20.93 -16.31 23.31
C LYS A 98 21.26 -15.03 24.07
#